data_AF-A0A7D4Q8B3-F1
#
_entry.id   AF-A0A7D4Q8B3-F1
#
_cell.length_a   1.000
_cell.length_b   1.000
_cell.length_c   1.000
_cell.angle_alpha   90.00
_cell.angle_beta   90.00
_cell.angle_gamma   90.00
#
_symmetry.space_group_name_H-M   'P 1'
#
loop_
_entity.id
_entity.type
_entity.pdbx_description
1 polymer ?
#
loop_
_entity_poly.entity_id
_entity_poly.type
_entity_poly.pdbx_seq_one_letter_code
_entity_poly.pdbx_strand_id
1 'polypeptide(L)'
;MTTVPPAEPWPALAWEKQTWVPSTVWGVDAERAPGGLPYRSALPAPIAQLHPAPTSETGAAADAAARELSRLDAELGGRVAAFAPVLLRSEAASSSQIENITASARAIFSAELGAKTSRNAEMITANTRAMSAAIELADDVTPGTIARMHEVLMTGQSRHTPGLWRDEAVWIGARSDTPIGAEFVAPHHSRIEALLADVTAFSRRVDIAPLVQVAVAHAQFETIHPFTDGNGRTGRALAQSLLRYRGVTRNVAVPVSAGLLADVEGYHRALSAYRDGDVSPIVTAFADATLRAVGNTRTLVAELDEIRSSWNERLRVRRSSNAWKLLDVLLRRPVLTAAAAAAELGVQQPNVYPPLAALVDAGILISKAEHRLGPFWRSEDVLTAIDDFAERAGRREAR
;
A
#
# COMPACT_ATOMS: atom_id res chain seq x y z
N MET A 1 18.49 -6.64 42.57
CA MET A 1 17.84 -5.76 41.57
C MET A 1 18.87 -5.46 40.50
N THR A 2 18.84 -6.19 39.41
CA THR A 2 19.70 -5.93 38.24
C THR A 2 19.14 -4.68 37.57
N THR A 3 19.86 -3.56 37.66
CA THR A 3 19.51 -2.33 36.98
C THR A 3 19.58 -2.59 35.47
N VAL A 4 18.43 -2.58 34.80
CA VAL A 4 18.38 -2.54 33.34
C VAL A 4 19.06 -1.23 32.93
N PRO A 5 20.14 -1.26 32.13
CA PRO A 5 20.77 -0.03 31.66
C PRO A 5 19.73 0.85 30.94
N PRO A 6 19.82 2.18 31.03
CA PRO A 6 18.92 3.05 30.29
C PRO A 6 19.01 2.72 28.81
N ALA A 7 17.86 2.58 28.13
CA ALA A 7 17.83 2.33 26.71
C ALA A 7 18.57 3.47 25.99
N GLU A 8 19.53 3.14 25.14
CA GLU A 8 20.20 4.14 24.30
C GLU A 8 19.16 4.83 23.41
N PRO A 9 19.25 6.16 23.23
CA PRO A 9 18.33 6.88 22.38
C PRO A 9 18.44 6.39 20.94
N TRP A 10 17.33 6.44 20.18
CA TRP A 10 17.35 6.07 18.78
C TRP A 10 18.31 7.00 18.00
N PRO A 11 19.20 6.45 17.16
CA PRO A 11 20.24 7.25 16.51
C PRO A 11 19.63 8.18 15.46
N ALA A 12 20.00 9.47 15.54
CA ALA A 12 19.75 10.41 14.47
C ALA A 12 20.60 10.10 13.23
N LEU A 13 20.13 10.57 12.07
CA LEU A 13 20.78 10.37 10.80
C LEU A 13 22.14 11.07 10.75
N ALA A 14 23.20 10.30 10.50
CA ALA A 14 24.50 10.85 10.15
C ALA A 14 24.52 11.24 8.66
N TRP A 15 25.54 11.96 8.24
CA TRP A 15 25.67 12.40 6.85
C TRP A 15 27.10 12.23 6.37
N GLU A 16 27.25 11.81 5.14
CA GLU A 16 28.54 11.70 4.47
C GLU A 16 28.65 12.70 3.31
N LYS A 17 29.87 13.14 3.03
CA LYS A 17 30.15 14.05 1.93
C LYS A 17 30.27 13.25 0.63
N GLN A 18 29.58 13.71 -0.39
CA GLN A 18 29.59 13.13 -1.73
C GLN A 18 29.98 14.19 -2.75
N THR A 19 30.36 13.75 -3.95
CA THR A 19 30.66 14.63 -5.08
C THR A 19 29.71 14.31 -6.21
N TRP A 20 28.87 15.28 -6.59
CA TRP A 20 27.99 15.16 -7.74
C TRP A 20 28.73 15.64 -8.98
N VAL A 21 28.73 14.82 -10.04
CA VAL A 21 29.28 15.20 -11.34
C VAL A 21 28.11 15.35 -12.31
N PRO A 22 27.91 16.53 -12.92
CA PRO A 22 26.87 16.73 -13.92
C PRO A 22 27.00 15.71 -15.06
N SER A 23 25.90 15.06 -15.42
CA SER A 23 25.84 14.15 -16.57
C SER A 23 25.76 14.89 -17.91
N THR A 24 25.43 16.19 -17.88
CA THR A 24 25.35 17.07 -19.05
C THR A 24 26.47 18.11 -19.06
N VAL A 25 26.98 18.43 -20.25
CA VAL A 25 28.09 19.40 -20.46
C VAL A 25 27.59 20.85 -20.55
N TRP A 26 26.27 21.08 -20.44
CA TRP A 26 25.63 22.37 -20.64
C TRP A 26 24.82 22.75 -19.40
N GLY A 27 25.03 23.97 -18.89
CA GLY A 27 24.35 24.50 -17.70
C GLY A 27 25.32 25.20 -16.73
N VAL A 28 24.80 26.14 -15.94
CA VAL A 28 25.59 27.02 -15.05
C VAL A 28 26.44 26.22 -14.05
N ASP A 29 25.92 25.08 -13.59
CA ASP A 29 26.61 24.22 -12.62
C ASP A 29 27.66 23.31 -13.28
N ALA A 30 27.46 22.91 -14.55
CA ALA A 30 28.42 22.12 -15.33
C ALA A 30 29.62 22.94 -15.81
N GLU A 31 29.41 24.23 -16.14
CA GLU A 31 30.47 25.15 -16.55
C GLU A 31 31.32 25.65 -15.37
N ARG A 32 30.75 25.73 -14.16
CA ARG A 32 31.43 26.31 -12.98
C ARG A 32 32.24 25.30 -12.15
N ALA A 33 32.03 23.99 -12.34
CA ALA A 33 32.67 22.98 -11.49
C ALA A 33 32.99 21.68 -12.26
N PRO A 34 34.02 21.68 -13.14
CA PRO A 34 34.43 20.50 -13.90
C PRO A 34 34.94 19.33 -13.04
N GLY A 35 35.24 19.58 -11.75
CA GLY A 35 35.61 18.54 -10.76
C GLY A 35 34.43 17.98 -9.96
N GLY A 36 33.20 18.38 -10.28
CA GLY A 36 31.99 18.06 -9.52
C GLY A 36 31.74 19.01 -8.34
N LEU A 37 30.53 18.96 -7.81
CA LEU A 37 30.05 19.82 -6.72
C LEU A 37 29.76 18.97 -5.47
N PRO A 38 30.19 19.41 -4.28
CA PRO A 38 29.96 18.65 -3.06
C PRO A 38 28.49 18.71 -2.63
N TYR A 39 27.95 17.58 -2.18
CA TYR A 39 26.67 17.50 -1.49
C TYR A 39 26.78 16.53 -0.30
N ARG A 40 25.72 16.40 0.49
CA ARG A 40 25.65 15.44 1.60
C ARG A 40 24.59 14.39 1.30
N SER A 41 24.91 13.12 1.52
CA SER A 41 23.93 12.03 1.51
C SER A 41 23.72 11.49 2.92
N ALA A 42 22.50 10.99 3.15
CA ALA A 42 22.11 10.32 4.37
C ALA A 42 23.02 9.12 4.68
N LEU A 43 23.37 8.93 5.95
CA LEU A 43 24.08 7.76 6.46
C LEU A 43 23.29 7.17 7.65
N PRO A 44 22.27 6.34 7.39
CA PRO A 44 21.44 5.72 8.44
C PRO A 44 22.29 4.78 9.30
N ALA A 45 22.02 4.77 10.60
CA ALA A 45 22.62 3.80 11.50
C ALA A 45 22.05 2.39 11.24
N PRO A 46 22.84 1.33 11.47
CA PRO A 46 22.31 -0.03 11.51
C PRO A 46 21.36 -0.18 12.70
N ILE A 47 20.19 -0.77 12.46
CA ILE A 47 19.09 -0.87 13.44
C ILE A 47 18.81 -2.32 13.86
N ALA A 48 19.42 -3.33 13.23
CA ALA A 48 19.12 -4.75 13.49
C ALA A 48 19.15 -5.13 14.98
N GLN A 49 20.09 -4.56 15.74
CA GLN A 49 20.28 -4.85 17.17
C GLN A 49 19.67 -3.79 18.11
N LEU A 50 19.09 -2.72 17.56
CA LEU A 50 18.52 -1.63 18.36
C LEU A 50 17.12 -1.99 18.86
N HIS A 51 16.76 -1.47 20.04
CA HIS A 51 15.41 -1.59 20.58
C HIS A 51 14.72 -0.23 20.48
N PRO A 52 13.66 -0.09 19.65
CA PRO A 52 12.92 1.15 19.59
C PRO A 52 12.21 1.39 20.93
N ALA A 53 12.39 2.60 21.48
CA ALA A 53 11.81 3.02 22.75
C ALA A 53 10.88 4.23 22.51
N PRO A 54 9.69 4.03 21.93
CA PRO A 54 8.70 5.10 21.86
C PRO A 54 8.25 5.52 23.26
N THR A 55 7.61 6.69 23.38
CA THR A 55 6.96 7.07 24.65
C THR A 55 5.99 6.00 25.14
N SER A 56 5.73 5.93 26.45
CA SER A 56 4.79 4.96 27.03
C SER A 56 3.38 5.09 26.43
N GLU A 57 2.95 6.32 26.15
CA GLU A 57 1.66 6.61 25.51
C GLU A 57 1.63 6.07 24.07
N THR A 58 2.65 6.38 23.28
CA THR A 58 2.79 5.89 21.90
C THR A 58 2.86 4.36 21.86
N GLY A 59 3.61 3.73 22.76
CA GLY A 59 3.69 2.27 22.87
C GLY A 59 2.33 1.65 23.19
N ALA A 60 1.60 2.20 24.16
CA ALA A 60 0.27 1.73 24.52
C ALA A 60 -0.75 1.90 23.37
N ALA A 61 -0.68 3.01 22.64
CA ALA A 61 -1.51 3.26 21.47
C ALA A 61 -1.22 2.26 20.34
N ALA A 62 0.06 1.97 20.07
CA ALA A 62 0.47 1.00 19.07
C ALA A 62 -0.02 -0.43 19.41
N ASP A 63 0.08 -0.83 20.67
CA ASP A 63 -0.44 -2.11 21.14
C ASP A 63 -1.97 -2.21 21.06
N ALA A 64 -2.69 -1.13 21.40
CA ALA A 64 -4.13 -1.08 21.27
C ALA A 64 -4.57 -1.18 19.80
N ALA A 65 -3.92 -0.43 18.91
CA ALA A 65 -4.17 -0.48 17.47
C ALA A 65 -3.90 -1.86 16.87
N ALA A 66 -2.79 -2.52 17.24
CA ALA A 66 -2.48 -3.88 16.80
C ALA A 66 -3.56 -4.89 17.25
N ARG A 67 -4.03 -4.81 18.51
CA ARG A 67 -5.10 -5.67 19.01
C ARG A 67 -6.42 -5.45 18.27
N GLU A 68 -6.81 -4.20 18.04
CA GLU A 68 -8.03 -3.88 17.29
C GLU A 68 -7.97 -4.36 15.84
N LEU A 69 -6.80 -4.24 15.20
CA LEU A 69 -6.57 -4.78 13.87
C LEU A 69 -6.70 -6.30 13.84
N SER A 70 -6.07 -7.01 14.78
CA SER A 70 -6.20 -8.47 14.88
C SER A 70 -7.62 -8.92 15.18
N ARG A 71 -8.37 -8.16 15.99
CA ARG A 71 -9.78 -8.44 16.27
C ARG A 71 -10.64 -8.30 15.01
N LEU A 72 -10.45 -7.22 14.25
CA LEU A 72 -11.14 -7.02 12.97
C LEU A 72 -10.79 -8.14 11.97
N ASP A 73 -9.52 -8.49 11.85
CA ASP A 73 -9.08 -9.57 10.96
C ASP A 73 -9.73 -10.91 11.31
N ALA A 74 -9.85 -11.23 12.60
CA ALA A 74 -10.54 -12.43 13.08
C ALA A 74 -12.06 -12.38 12.82
N GLU A 75 -12.71 -11.23 13.04
CA GLU A 75 -14.13 -10.99 12.70
C GLU A 75 -14.40 -11.24 11.22
N LEU A 76 -13.47 -10.85 10.35
CA LEU A 76 -13.57 -11.03 8.90
C LEU A 76 -13.10 -12.41 8.41
N GLY A 77 -12.46 -13.23 9.26
CA GLY A 77 -11.89 -14.52 8.88
C GLY A 77 -12.87 -15.49 8.22
N GLY A 78 -14.11 -15.56 8.71
CA GLY A 78 -15.17 -16.38 8.09
C GLY A 78 -15.71 -15.82 6.77
N ARG A 79 -15.32 -14.59 6.41
CA ARG A 79 -15.87 -13.79 5.30
C ARG A 79 -14.79 -13.30 4.33
N VAL A 80 -13.57 -13.85 4.43
CA VAL A 80 -12.38 -13.47 3.65
C VAL A 80 -12.65 -13.41 2.17
N ALA A 81 -13.34 -14.42 1.62
CA ALA A 81 -13.62 -14.49 0.20
C ALA A 81 -14.40 -13.25 -0.30
N ALA A 82 -15.29 -12.68 0.52
CA ALA A 82 -16.09 -11.51 0.15
C ALA A 82 -15.29 -10.20 0.28
N PHE A 83 -14.49 -10.03 1.33
CA PHE A 83 -13.90 -8.72 1.65
C PHE A 83 -12.43 -8.57 1.27
N ALA A 84 -11.62 -9.63 1.32
CA ALA A 84 -10.18 -9.53 1.09
C ALA A 84 -9.85 -8.86 -0.26
N PRO A 85 -10.52 -9.19 -1.39
CA PRO A 85 -10.21 -8.55 -2.66
C PRO A 85 -10.55 -7.05 -2.69
N VAL A 86 -11.64 -6.64 -2.02
CA VAL A 86 -12.04 -5.22 -1.99
C VAL A 86 -11.08 -4.43 -1.09
N LEU A 87 -10.81 -4.93 0.12
CA LEU A 87 -9.91 -4.25 1.06
C LEU A 87 -8.49 -4.13 0.51
N LEU A 88 -8.00 -5.15 -0.19
CA LEU A 88 -6.69 -5.08 -0.85
C LEU A 88 -6.62 -3.97 -1.90
N ARG A 89 -7.69 -3.77 -2.67
CA ARG A 89 -7.77 -2.69 -3.68
C ARG A 89 -7.89 -1.33 -3.02
N SER A 90 -8.67 -1.23 -1.96
CA SER A 90 -8.76 0.00 -1.16
C SER A 90 -7.38 0.39 -0.60
N GLU A 91 -6.62 -0.57 -0.08
CA GLU A 91 -5.24 -0.35 0.37
C GLU A 91 -4.34 0.13 -0.78
N ALA A 92 -4.40 -0.54 -1.94
CA ALA A 92 -3.60 -0.18 -3.10
C ALA A 92 -3.94 1.20 -3.66
N ALA A 93 -5.22 1.58 -3.66
CA ALA A 93 -5.71 2.88 -4.08
C ALA A 93 -5.25 3.98 -3.11
N SER A 94 -5.47 3.82 -1.80
CA SER A 94 -5.04 4.78 -0.79
C SER A 94 -3.51 4.94 -0.74
N SER A 95 -2.76 3.83 -0.84
CA SER A 95 -1.30 3.86 -0.95
C SER A 95 -0.83 4.64 -2.17
N SER A 96 -1.52 4.53 -3.31
CA SER A 96 -1.17 5.28 -4.52
C SER A 96 -1.57 6.75 -4.41
N GLN A 97 -2.67 7.05 -3.73
CA GLN A 97 -3.16 8.42 -3.54
C GLN A 97 -2.21 9.27 -2.69
N ILE A 98 -1.49 8.67 -1.72
CA ILE A 98 -0.41 9.34 -0.98
C ILE A 98 0.67 9.88 -1.95
N GLU A 99 0.92 9.18 -3.07
CA GLU A 99 1.85 9.60 -4.13
C GLU A 99 1.18 10.48 -5.21
N ASN A 100 0.00 11.06 -4.92
CA ASN A 100 -0.82 11.82 -5.86
C ASN A 100 -1.30 11.03 -7.10
N ILE A 101 -1.37 9.70 -7.00
CA ILE A 101 -1.90 8.83 -8.05
C ILE A 101 -3.34 8.45 -7.69
N THR A 102 -4.30 8.99 -8.43
CA THR A 102 -5.74 8.76 -8.20
C THR A 102 -6.45 8.19 -9.42
N ALA A 103 -7.42 7.31 -9.16
CA ALA A 103 -8.40 6.81 -10.13
C ALA A 103 -9.64 6.34 -9.36
N SER A 104 -10.82 6.35 -10.00
CA SER A 104 -12.02 5.78 -9.39
C SER A 104 -11.95 4.26 -9.31
N ALA A 105 -12.70 3.66 -8.39
CA ALA A 105 -12.85 2.21 -8.26
C ALA A 105 -13.17 1.59 -9.62
N ARG A 106 -14.14 2.17 -10.34
CA ARG A 106 -14.50 1.74 -11.69
C ARG A 106 -13.31 1.64 -12.63
N ALA A 107 -12.48 2.67 -12.69
CA ALA A 107 -11.33 2.70 -13.60
C ALA A 107 -10.29 1.63 -13.22
N ILE A 108 -10.05 1.42 -11.92
CA ILE A 108 -9.12 0.40 -11.41
C ILE A 108 -9.63 -1.00 -11.79
N PHE A 109 -10.89 -1.32 -11.48
CA PHE A 109 -11.46 -2.63 -11.81
C PHE A 109 -11.52 -2.89 -13.32
N SER A 110 -11.82 -1.88 -14.14
CA SER A 110 -11.77 -2.01 -15.60
C SER A 110 -10.35 -2.31 -16.10
N ALA A 111 -9.33 -1.62 -15.57
CA ALA A 111 -7.93 -1.81 -15.95
C ALA A 111 -7.45 -3.24 -15.67
N GLU A 112 -7.88 -3.84 -14.55
CA GLU A 112 -7.57 -5.23 -14.21
C GLU A 112 -8.09 -6.24 -15.23
N LEU A 113 -9.21 -5.93 -15.89
CA LEU A 113 -9.78 -6.76 -16.95
C LEU A 113 -9.14 -6.50 -18.32
N GLY A 114 -8.11 -5.67 -18.39
CA GLY A 114 -7.38 -5.33 -19.62
C GLY A 114 -8.01 -4.19 -20.41
N ALA A 115 -8.99 -3.46 -19.86
CA ALA A 115 -9.53 -2.28 -20.50
C ALA A 115 -8.45 -1.19 -20.61
N LYS A 116 -8.47 -0.45 -21.73
CA LYS A 116 -7.59 0.71 -21.86
C LYS A 116 -8.14 1.84 -21.00
N THR A 117 -7.49 2.13 -19.89
CA THR A 117 -7.90 3.15 -18.91
C THR A 117 -6.88 4.28 -18.81
N SER A 118 -6.97 5.11 -17.77
CA SER A 118 -5.92 6.07 -17.46
C SER A 118 -4.65 5.35 -16.97
N ARG A 119 -3.50 5.99 -17.18
CA ARG A 119 -2.21 5.54 -16.64
C ARG A 119 -2.26 5.37 -15.12
N ASN A 120 -2.96 6.25 -14.40
CA ASN A 120 -3.12 6.14 -12.95
C ASN A 120 -3.85 4.85 -12.55
N ALA A 121 -4.91 4.48 -13.25
CA ALA A 121 -5.63 3.23 -12.95
C ALA A 121 -4.76 1.99 -13.21
N GLU A 122 -3.92 2.01 -14.26
CA GLU A 122 -2.93 0.96 -14.52
C GLU A 122 -1.86 0.90 -13.40
N MET A 123 -1.35 2.04 -12.93
CA MET A 123 -0.39 2.12 -11.83
C MET A 123 -0.98 1.63 -10.50
N ILE A 124 -2.24 1.97 -10.20
CA ILE A 124 -2.93 1.47 -9.00
C ILE A 124 -3.17 -0.04 -9.11
N THR A 125 -3.54 -0.53 -10.30
CA THR A 125 -3.69 -1.96 -10.56
C THR A 125 -2.37 -2.72 -10.35
N ALA A 126 -1.25 -2.16 -10.80
CA ALA A 126 0.07 -2.72 -10.52
C ALA A 126 0.38 -2.72 -9.01
N ASN A 127 -0.03 -1.68 -8.28
CA ASN A 127 0.09 -1.65 -6.82
C ASN A 127 -0.79 -2.71 -6.13
N THR A 128 -2.01 -2.98 -6.62
CA THR A 128 -2.84 -4.09 -6.11
C THR A 128 -2.10 -5.42 -6.23
N ARG A 129 -1.44 -5.67 -7.37
CA ARG A 129 -0.64 -6.88 -7.57
C ARG A 129 0.59 -6.92 -6.66
N ALA A 130 1.24 -5.79 -6.42
CA ALA A 130 2.38 -5.69 -5.51
C ALA A 130 1.97 -5.97 -4.05
N MET A 131 0.81 -5.48 -3.63
CA MET A 131 0.23 -5.78 -2.31
C MET A 131 -0.15 -7.26 -2.18
N SER A 132 -0.72 -7.88 -3.22
CA SER A 132 -0.92 -9.34 -3.24
C SER A 132 0.39 -10.09 -3.07
N ALA A 133 1.41 -9.73 -3.85
CA ALA A 133 2.73 -10.34 -3.76
C ALA A 133 3.35 -10.15 -2.37
N ALA A 134 3.16 -9.00 -1.74
CA ALA A 134 3.66 -8.73 -0.40
C ALA A 134 3.03 -9.62 0.68
N ILE A 135 1.75 -9.97 0.54
CA ILE A 135 1.05 -10.90 1.42
C ILE A 135 1.50 -12.34 1.17
N GLU A 136 1.66 -12.72 -0.10
CA GLU A 136 2.13 -14.06 -0.49
C GLU A 136 3.58 -14.33 -0.04
N LEU A 137 4.42 -13.29 -0.04
CA LEU A 137 5.83 -13.36 0.35
C LEU A 137 6.07 -13.06 1.84
N ALA A 138 5.00 -12.88 2.62
CA ALA A 138 5.10 -12.44 4.02
C ALA A 138 5.83 -13.42 4.93
N ASP A 139 5.92 -14.70 4.58
CA ASP A 139 6.62 -15.70 5.39
C ASP A 139 8.15 -15.53 5.39
N ASP A 140 8.72 -14.78 4.43
CA ASP A 140 10.15 -14.53 4.33
C ASP A 140 10.48 -13.09 3.90
N VAL A 141 10.76 -12.24 4.89
CA VAL A 141 11.11 -10.82 4.66
C VAL A 141 12.62 -10.69 4.43
N THR A 142 13.01 -10.49 3.17
CA THR A 142 14.39 -10.38 2.71
C THR A 142 14.55 -9.24 1.70
N PRO A 143 15.79 -8.81 1.39
CA PRO A 143 15.99 -7.84 0.31
C PRO A 143 15.44 -8.34 -1.03
N GLY A 144 15.52 -9.65 -1.29
CA GLY A 144 14.97 -10.26 -2.51
C GLY A 144 13.44 -10.18 -2.59
N THR A 145 12.73 -10.40 -1.48
CA THR A 145 11.26 -10.27 -1.50
C THR A 145 10.81 -8.81 -1.62
N ILE A 146 11.56 -7.87 -1.06
CA ILE A 146 11.36 -6.42 -1.29
C ILE A 146 11.57 -6.07 -2.77
N ALA A 147 12.65 -6.54 -3.39
CA ALA A 147 12.90 -6.37 -4.82
C ALA A 147 11.75 -6.92 -5.67
N ARG A 148 11.23 -8.10 -5.31
CA ARG A 148 10.11 -8.72 -6.00
C ARG A 148 8.82 -7.92 -5.88
N MET A 149 8.51 -7.35 -4.71
CA MET A 149 7.37 -6.45 -4.54
C MET A 149 7.48 -5.24 -5.49
N HIS A 150 8.66 -4.62 -5.56
CA HIS A 150 8.93 -3.50 -6.45
C HIS A 150 8.87 -3.89 -7.93
N GLU A 151 9.38 -5.06 -8.31
CA GLU A 151 9.30 -5.57 -9.69
C GLU A 151 7.85 -5.67 -10.17
N VAL A 152 6.97 -6.23 -9.33
CA VAL A 152 5.54 -6.34 -9.62
C VAL A 152 4.89 -4.95 -9.70
N LEU A 153 5.22 -4.05 -8.78
CA LEU A 153 4.72 -2.67 -8.75
C LEU A 153 5.08 -1.89 -10.03
N MET A 154 6.30 -2.08 -10.53
CA MET A 154 6.84 -1.32 -11.66
C MET A 154 6.65 -2.02 -13.01
N THR A 155 5.95 -3.16 -13.04
CA THR A 155 5.66 -3.88 -14.28
C THR A 155 4.96 -2.96 -15.29
N GLY A 156 5.49 -2.89 -16.51
CA GLY A 156 4.96 -2.06 -17.59
C GLY A 156 5.42 -0.59 -17.57
N GLN A 157 6.25 -0.19 -16.61
CA GLN A 157 6.84 1.15 -16.56
C GLN A 157 8.19 1.16 -17.29
N SER A 158 8.31 1.93 -18.37
CA SER A 158 9.49 1.91 -19.25
C SER A 158 10.65 2.81 -18.79
N ARG A 159 10.44 3.65 -17.76
CA ARG A 159 11.40 4.68 -17.32
C ARG A 159 12.28 4.25 -16.14
N HIS A 160 11.94 3.15 -15.49
CA HIS A 160 12.60 2.67 -14.28
C HIS A 160 12.87 1.18 -14.45
N THR A 161 13.87 0.66 -13.73
CA THR A 161 14.25 -0.75 -13.83
C THR A 161 13.55 -1.55 -12.72
N PRO A 162 12.50 -2.34 -13.04
CA PRO A 162 11.74 -3.05 -12.03
C PRO A 162 12.63 -4.02 -11.24
N GLY A 163 12.46 -4.03 -9.92
CA GLY A 163 13.19 -4.94 -9.01
C GLY A 163 14.69 -4.68 -8.81
N LEU A 164 15.30 -3.73 -9.52
CA LEU A 164 16.72 -3.41 -9.32
C LEU A 164 16.91 -2.20 -8.40
N TRP A 165 17.92 -2.28 -7.53
CA TRP A 165 18.37 -1.14 -6.74
C TRP A 165 18.85 -0.02 -7.67
N ARG A 166 18.64 1.23 -7.27
CA ARG A 166 19.20 2.37 -7.99
C ARG A 166 20.74 2.32 -7.95
N ASP A 167 21.37 2.80 -8.99
CA ASP A 167 22.81 3.04 -9.11
C ASP A 167 23.14 4.54 -9.21
N GLU A 168 22.13 5.38 -8.93
CA GLU A 168 22.22 6.84 -8.96
C GLU A 168 21.76 7.47 -7.63
N ALA A 169 22.03 8.76 -7.47
CA ALA A 169 21.53 9.53 -6.33
C ALA A 169 20.05 9.84 -6.51
N VAL A 170 19.27 9.75 -5.43
CA VAL A 170 17.85 10.15 -5.38
C VAL A 170 17.67 11.08 -4.18
N TRP A 171 16.84 12.11 -4.35
CA TRP A 171 16.69 13.18 -3.36
C TRP A 171 15.28 13.77 -3.34
N ILE A 172 14.97 14.45 -2.23
CA ILE A 172 13.74 15.19 -1.98
C ILE A 172 14.12 16.67 -1.89
N GLY A 173 13.51 17.53 -2.72
CA GLY A 173 13.78 18.97 -2.72
C GLY A 173 13.48 19.67 -4.04
N ALA A 174 13.70 20.98 -4.09
CA ALA A 174 13.12 21.89 -5.08
C ALA A 174 13.66 21.79 -6.52
N ARG A 175 14.83 21.16 -6.74
CA ARG A 175 15.45 21.02 -8.06
C ARG A 175 15.44 19.55 -8.49
N SER A 176 14.99 19.27 -9.71
CA SER A 176 14.94 17.91 -10.27
C SER A 176 16.22 17.49 -11.00
N ASP A 177 17.15 18.41 -11.21
CA ASP A 177 18.36 18.24 -12.02
C ASP A 177 19.65 18.05 -11.20
N THR A 178 19.60 18.32 -9.89
CA THR A 178 20.78 18.20 -9.01
C THR A 178 20.39 17.92 -7.55
N PRO A 179 21.16 17.08 -6.82
CA PRO A 179 20.98 16.89 -5.38
C PRO A 179 21.42 18.10 -4.54
N ILE A 180 22.04 19.10 -5.16
CA ILE A 180 22.58 20.26 -4.45
C ILE A 180 21.43 21.14 -3.96
N GLY A 181 21.41 21.40 -2.65
CA GLY A 181 20.34 22.16 -2.01
C GLY A 181 19.04 21.36 -1.83
N ALA A 182 19.06 20.05 -2.08
CA ALA A 182 17.97 19.16 -1.70
C ALA A 182 17.83 19.13 -0.16
N GLU A 183 16.59 19.01 0.31
CA GLU A 183 16.26 18.89 1.73
C GLU A 183 16.78 17.57 2.31
N PHE A 184 16.68 16.50 1.51
CA PHE A 184 17.15 15.18 1.86
C PHE A 184 17.73 14.49 0.63
N VAL A 185 18.90 13.88 0.77
CA VAL A 185 19.48 13.00 -0.25
C VAL A 185 19.64 11.62 0.35
N ALA A 186 19.07 10.62 -0.31
CA ALA A 186 19.10 9.24 0.16
C ALA A 186 20.55 8.71 0.23
N PRO A 187 20.80 7.60 0.96
CA PRO A 187 22.14 7.05 1.11
C PRO A 187 22.81 6.75 -0.23
N HIS A 188 24.13 6.77 -0.26
CA HIS A 188 24.85 6.39 -1.47
C HIS A 188 24.47 4.96 -1.89
N HIS A 189 24.25 4.73 -3.19
CA HIS A 189 23.67 3.48 -3.69
C HIS A 189 24.50 2.23 -3.35
N SER A 190 25.83 2.36 -3.22
CA SER A 190 26.71 1.27 -2.76
C SER A 190 26.41 0.74 -1.35
N ARG A 191 25.59 1.46 -0.55
CA ARG A 191 25.19 1.06 0.80
C ARG A 191 23.85 0.30 0.83
N ILE A 192 23.08 0.30 -0.26
CA ILE A 192 21.69 -0.18 -0.28
C ILE A 192 21.60 -1.63 0.20
N GLU A 193 22.44 -2.54 -0.34
CA GLU A 193 22.36 -3.96 0.00
C GLU A 193 22.61 -4.21 1.50
N ALA A 194 23.63 -3.58 2.07
CA ALA A 194 23.95 -3.71 3.49
C ALA A 194 22.84 -3.13 4.39
N LEU A 195 22.29 -1.97 4.02
CA LEU A 195 21.19 -1.33 4.76
C LEU A 195 19.89 -2.15 4.69
N LEU A 196 19.60 -2.76 3.53
CA LEU A 196 18.44 -3.64 3.38
C LEU A 196 18.62 -4.97 4.11
N ALA A 197 19.84 -5.51 4.15
CA ALA A 197 20.14 -6.69 4.99
C ALA A 197 19.92 -6.38 6.48
N ASP A 198 20.30 -5.18 6.93
CA ASP A 198 20.08 -4.73 8.31
C ASP A 198 18.59 -4.53 8.65
N VAL A 199 17.81 -3.80 7.82
CA VAL A 199 16.37 -3.60 8.08
C VAL A 199 15.56 -4.90 8.02
N THR A 200 15.99 -5.86 7.20
CA THR A 200 15.33 -7.19 7.12
C THR A 200 15.74 -8.09 8.28
N ALA A 201 16.94 -7.94 8.83
CA ALA A 201 17.31 -8.55 10.11
C ALA A 201 16.48 -7.97 11.28
N PHE A 202 16.31 -6.64 11.34
CA PHE A 202 15.43 -5.97 12.30
C PHE A 202 13.98 -6.47 12.17
N SER A 203 13.46 -6.53 10.95
CA SER A 203 12.08 -6.94 10.63
C SER A 203 11.74 -8.38 11.07
N ARG A 204 12.73 -9.27 11.09
CA ARG A 204 12.52 -10.69 11.46
C ARG A 204 12.53 -10.95 12.97
N ARG A 205 12.88 -9.94 13.78
CA ARG A 205 12.85 -10.03 15.24
C ARG A 205 11.44 -10.23 15.78
N VAL A 206 11.34 -10.85 16.94
CA VAL A 206 10.06 -11.20 17.60
C VAL A 206 9.90 -10.58 18.98
N ASP A 207 10.93 -9.90 19.47
CA ASP A 207 11.02 -9.28 20.80
C ASP A 207 10.57 -7.80 20.82
N ILE A 208 10.13 -7.26 19.68
CA ILE A 208 9.62 -5.89 19.53
C ILE A 208 8.11 -5.96 19.31
N ALA A 209 7.34 -5.04 19.92
CA ALA A 209 5.90 -4.94 19.69
C ALA A 209 5.57 -4.84 18.19
N PRO A 210 4.58 -5.60 17.66
CA PRO A 210 4.35 -5.74 16.21
C PRO A 210 4.24 -4.42 15.45
N LEU A 211 3.35 -3.51 15.89
CA LEU A 211 3.09 -2.28 15.15
C LEU A 211 4.26 -1.28 15.28
N VAL A 212 4.98 -1.30 16.40
CA VAL A 212 6.23 -0.53 16.57
C VAL A 212 7.28 -1.00 15.56
N GLN A 213 7.48 -2.32 15.43
CA GLN A 213 8.43 -2.88 14.47
C GLN A 213 8.05 -2.53 13.03
N VAL A 214 6.76 -2.66 12.67
CA VAL A 214 6.26 -2.31 11.33
C VAL A 214 6.55 -0.85 11.01
N ALA A 215 6.22 0.08 11.91
CA ALA A 215 6.41 1.51 11.71
C ALA A 215 7.90 1.89 11.57
N VAL A 216 8.77 1.31 12.43
CA VAL A 216 10.22 1.58 12.41
C VAL A 216 10.89 0.98 11.18
N ALA A 217 10.56 -0.27 10.82
CA ALA A 217 11.10 -0.91 9.61
C ALA A 217 10.68 -0.14 8.34
N HIS A 218 9.42 0.32 8.31
CA HIS A 218 8.91 1.16 7.24
C HIS A 218 9.67 2.50 7.13
N ALA A 219 9.85 3.22 8.24
CA ALA A 219 10.59 4.49 8.23
C ALA A 219 12.06 4.32 7.82
N GLN A 220 12.71 3.24 8.26
CA GLN A 220 14.07 2.93 7.83
C GLN A 220 14.12 2.64 6.33
N PHE A 221 13.20 1.84 5.80
CA PHE A 221 13.11 1.57 4.37
C PHE A 221 12.90 2.85 3.54
N GLU A 222 11.97 3.72 3.95
CA GLU A 222 11.72 5.02 3.31
C GLU A 222 12.94 5.95 3.37
N THR A 223 13.77 5.81 4.40
CA THR A 223 15.03 6.56 4.55
C THR A 223 16.14 5.99 3.68
N ILE A 224 16.22 4.67 3.49
CA ILE A 224 17.17 4.02 2.57
C ILE A 224 16.84 4.38 1.11
N HIS A 225 15.54 4.44 0.78
CA HIS A 225 15.02 4.85 -0.52
C HIS A 225 15.74 4.11 -1.69
N PRO A 226 15.66 2.76 -1.75
CA PRO A 226 16.56 1.94 -2.55
C PRO A 226 16.28 1.92 -4.05
N PHE A 227 15.15 2.47 -4.51
CA PHE A 227 14.75 2.46 -5.92
C PHE A 227 14.73 3.87 -6.52
N THR A 228 14.72 3.98 -7.85
CA THR A 228 14.61 5.26 -8.57
C THR A 228 13.21 5.86 -8.50
N ASP A 229 12.18 5.03 -8.33
CA ASP A 229 10.78 5.41 -8.12
C ASP A 229 10.06 4.28 -7.37
N GLY A 230 8.84 4.49 -6.89
CA GLY A 230 8.01 3.45 -6.30
C GLY A 230 8.38 3.09 -4.86
N ASN A 231 9.30 3.82 -4.23
CA ASN A 231 9.72 3.60 -2.84
C ASN A 231 8.53 3.61 -1.88
N GLY A 232 7.77 4.71 -1.82
CA GLY A 232 6.62 4.83 -0.91
C GLY A 232 5.63 3.67 -0.99
N ARG A 233 5.24 3.29 -2.23
CA ARG A 233 4.30 2.19 -2.48
C ARG A 233 4.89 0.83 -2.10
N THR A 234 6.18 0.62 -2.36
CA THR A 234 6.89 -0.60 -1.95
C THR A 234 7.05 -0.66 -0.42
N GLY A 235 7.32 0.47 0.23
CA GLY A 235 7.43 0.55 1.69
C GLY A 235 6.12 0.24 2.40
N ARG A 236 4.99 0.67 1.83
CA ARG A 236 3.66 0.31 2.35
C ARG A 236 3.29 -1.14 2.06
N ALA A 237 3.71 -1.69 0.91
CA ALA A 237 3.60 -3.13 0.64
C ALA A 237 4.43 -3.96 1.65
N LEU A 238 5.66 -3.53 1.96
CA LEU A 238 6.47 -4.11 3.02
C LEU A 238 5.77 -4.03 4.38
N ALA A 239 5.13 -2.91 4.71
CA ALA A 239 4.37 -2.79 5.96
C ALA A 239 3.23 -3.82 6.05
N GLN A 240 2.48 -4.05 4.96
CA GLN A 240 1.45 -5.10 4.90
C GLN A 240 2.06 -6.50 5.06
N SER A 241 3.20 -6.75 4.42
CA SER A 241 3.96 -8.00 4.56
C SER A 241 4.38 -8.24 6.01
N LEU A 242 4.86 -7.20 6.71
CA LEU A 242 5.27 -7.29 8.11
C LEU A 242 4.09 -7.49 9.08
N LEU A 243 2.95 -6.85 8.84
CA LEU A 243 1.73 -7.10 9.62
C LEU A 243 1.30 -8.58 9.53
N ARG A 244 1.44 -9.16 8.34
CA ARG A 244 1.17 -10.58 8.08
C ARG A 244 2.22 -11.50 8.73
N TYR A 245 3.51 -11.20 8.55
CA TYR A 245 4.62 -11.93 9.16
C TYR A 245 4.52 -11.99 10.70
N ARG A 246 4.15 -10.86 11.33
CA ARG A 246 3.96 -10.76 12.78
C ARG A 246 2.64 -11.36 13.27
N GLY A 247 1.80 -11.86 12.36
CA GLY A 247 0.52 -12.50 12.68
C GLY A 247 -0.55 -11.53 13.18
N VAL A 248 -0.36 -10.22 12.98
CA VAL A 248 -1.34 -9.17 13.31
C VAL A 248 -2.55 -9.29 12.39
N THR A 249 -2.30 -9.54 11.09
CA THR A 249 -3.31 -9.91 10.10
C THR A 249 -3.06 -11.33 9.61
N ARG A 250 -4.14 -12.10 9.37
CA ARG A 250 -4.07 -13.50 8.89
C ARG A 250 -5.05 -13.77 7.76
N ASN A 251 -6.05 -12.93 7.60
CA ASN A 251 -7.20 -13.18 6.75
C ASN A 251 -7.30 -12.11 5.65
N VAL A 252 -7.11 -10.84 6.00
CA VAL A 252 -7.28 -9.71 5.09
C VAL A 252 -6.11 -8.72 5.18
N ALA A 253 -5.85 -7.99 4.10
CA ALA A 253 -5.05 -6.76 4.16
C ALA A 253 -5.99 -5.61 4.53
N VAL A 254 -5.83 -5.06 5.73
CA VAL A 254 -6.62 -3.91 6.16
C VAL A 254 -5.97 -2.64 5.60
N PRO A 255 -6.77 -1.66 5.11
CA PRO A 255 -6.22 -0.50 4.40
C PRO A 255 -5.53 0.54 5.31
N VAL A 256 -4.39 0.20 5.94
CA VAL A 256 -3.63 1.10 6.81
C VAL A 256 -3.21 2.37 6.06
N SER A 257 -2.92 2.28 4.76
CA SER A 257 -2.62 3.44 3.93
C SER A 257 -3.81 4.40 3.83
N ALA A 258 -5.05 3.91 3.94
CA ALA A 258 -6.24 4.74 4.00
C ALA A 258 -6.28 5.58 5.29
N GLY A 259 -5.75 5.06 6.40
CA GLY A 259 -5.59 5.83 7.63
C GLY A 259 -4.48 6.87 7.56
N LEU A 260 -3.35 6.54 6.92
CA LEU A 260 -2.24 7.48 6.69
C LEU A 260 -2.67 8.65 5.79
N LEU A 261 -3.55 8.38 4.82
CA LEU A 261 -4.09 9.38 3.90
C LEU A 261 -4.83 10.52 4.59
N ALA A 262 -5.38 10.30 5.79
CA ALA A 262 -6.09 11.32 6.56
C ALA A 262 -5.18 12.49 7.01
N ASP A 263 -3.86 12.26 7.13
CA ASP A 263 -2.87 13.29 7.47
C ASP A 263 -1.50 13.00 6.80
N VAL A 264 -1.46 13.13 5.47
CA VAL A 264 -0.23 12.90 4.66
C VAL A 264 0.93 13.78 5.11
N GLU A 265 0.66 15.05 5.44
CA GLU A 265 1.70 15.96 5.93
C GLU A 265 2.23 15.52 7.29
N GLY A 266 1.36 15.08 8.20
CA GLY A 266 1.74 14.49 9.49
C GLY A 266 2.58 13.24 9.34
N TYR A 267 2.22 12.36 8.39
CA TYR A 267 3.01 11.19 8.05
C TYR A 267 4.42 11.56 7.55
N HIS A 268 4.56 12.55 6.67
CA HIS A 268 5.89 13.01 6.23
C HIS A 268 6.69 13.67 7.36
N ARG A 269 6.05 14.47 8.23
CA ARG A 269 6.70 15.02 9.43
C ARG A 269 7.21 13.91 10.35
N ALA A 270 6.45 12.82 10.50
CA ALA A 270 6.84 11.68 11.30
C ALA A 270 8.07 10.94 10.74
N LEU A 271 8.19 10.84 9.40
CA LEU A 271 9.40 10.32 8.75
C LEU A 271 10.62 11.24 8.99
N SER A 272 10.43 12.56 8.98
CA SER A 272 11.51 13.50 9.32
C SER A 272 11.94 13.35 10.78
N ALA A 273 11.00 13.27 11.72
CA ALA A 273 11.31 13.06 13.15
C ALA A 273 12.06 11.74 13.39
N TYR A 274 11.71 10.67 12.67
CA TYR A 274 12.45 9.41 12.70
C TYR A 274 13.93 9.60 12.30
N ARG A 275 14.18 10.35 11.22
CA ARG A 275 15.54 10.69 10.77
C ARG A 275 16.29 11.56 11.78
N ASP A 276 15.59 12.34 12.59
CA ASP A 276 16.17 13.14 13.67
C ASP A 276 16.38 12.35 14.98
N GLY A 277 16.03 11.05 15.00
CA GLY A 277 16.25 10.18 16.16
C GLY A 277 15.04 10.00 17.08
N ASP A 278 13.83 10.41 16.66
CA ASP A 278 12.60 10.16 17.43
C ASP A 278 11.68 9.17 16.69
N VAL A 279 11.54 7.97 17.26
CA VAL A 279 10.67 6.92 16.72
C VAL A 279 9.19 7.14 17.06
N SER A 280 8.88 7.96 18.08
CA SER A 280 7.51 8.06 18.60
C SER A 280 6.51 8.59 17.57
N PRO A 281 6.81 9.66 16.79
CA PRO A 281 5.87 10.20 15.81
C PRO A 281 5.47 9.20 14.73
N ILE A 282 6.41 8.40 14.21
CA ILE A 282 6.06 7.41 13.17
C ILE A 282 5.24 6.25 13.75
N VAL A 283 5.55 5.82 14.97
CA VAL A 283 4.76 4.79 15.66
C VAL A 283 3.35 5.30 15.93
N THR A 284 3.18 6.55 16.40
CA THR A 284 1.87 7.18 16.58
C THR A 284 1.12 7.27 15.25
N ALA A 285 1.78 7.71 14.17
CA ALA A 285 1.14 7.81 12.85
C ALA A 285 0.59 6.46 12.37
N PHE A 286 1.35 5.36 12.56
CA PHE A 286 0.88 4.01 12.23
C PHE A 286 -0.24 3.52 13.16
N ALA A 287 -0.19 3.84 14.45
CA ALA A 287 -1.26 3.50 15.40
C ALA A 287 -2.58 4.19 15.03
N ASP A 288 -2.54 5.50 14.82
CA ASP A 288 -3.71 6.29 14.42
C ASP A 288 -4.26 5.84 13.06
N ALA A 289 -3.37 5.64 12.08
CA ALA A 289 -3.75 5.14 10.76
C ALA A 289 -4.42 3.76 10.84
N THR A 290 -3.90 2.87 11.69
CA THR A 290 -4.49 1.54 11.90
C THR A 290 -5.88 1.64 12.50
N LEU A 291 -6.09 2.45 13.55
CA LEU A 291 -7.40 2.63 14.17
C LEU A 291 -8.42 3.25 13.20
N ARG A 292 -7.99 4.26 12.42
CA ARG A 292 -8.82 4.86 11.34
C ARG A 292 -9.20 3.82 10.29
N ALA A 293 -8.23 3.02 9.85
CA ALA A 293 -8.45 1.96 8.87
C ALA A 293 -9.43 0.90 9.37
N VAL A 294 -9.34 0.51 10.64
CA VAL A 294 -10.29 -0.41 11.29
C VAL A 294 -11.70 0.16 11.27
N GLY A 295 -11.86 1.42 11.67
CA GLY A 295 -13.16 2.11 11.66
C GLY A 295 -13.77 2.18 10.25
N ASN A 296 -13.01 2.67 9.27
CA ASN A 296 -13.48 2.82 7.89
C ASN A 296 -13.80 1.45 7.25
N THR A 297 -13.03 0.40 7.58
CA THR A 297 -13.29 -0.96 7.12
C THR A 297 -14.60 -1.51 7.67
N ARG A 298 -14.91 -1.29 8.95
CA ARG A 298 -16.20 -1.70 9.53
C ARG A 298 -17.38 -1.04 8.82
N THR A 299 -17.27 0.24 8.50
CA THR A 299 -18.29 0.96 7.72
C THR A 299 -18.48 0.34 6.34
N LEU A 300 -17.39 0.11 5.59
CA LEU A 300 -17.48 -0.52 4.26
C LEU A 300 -18.09 -1.92 4.33
N VAL A 301 -17.74 -2.72 5.34
CA VAL A 301 -18.32 -4.05 5.53
C VAL A 301 -19.84 -3.97 5.75
N ALA A 302 -20.30 -3.03 6.59
CA ALA A 302 -21.73 -2.81 6.83
C ALA A 302 -22.47 -2.34 5.55
N GLU A 303 -21.89 -1.39 4.81
CA GLU A 303 -22.45 -0.92 3.53
C GLU A 303 -22.60 -2.06 2.52
N LEU A 304 -21.58 -2.93 2.39
CA LEU A 304 -21.63 -4.08 1.50
C LEU A 304 -22.68 -5.12 1.93
N ASP A 305 -22.92 -5.29 3.24
CA ASP A 305 -23.98 -6.16 3.76
C ASP A 305 -25.38 -5.61 3.46
N GLU A 306 -25.56 -4.30 3.58
CA GLU A 306 -26.80 -3.62 3.22
C GLU A 306 -27.07 -3.72 1.72
N ILE A 307 -26.05 -3.46 0.89
CA ILE A 307 -26.12 -3.65 -0.57
C ILE A 307 -26.53 -5.09 -0.89
N ARG A 308 -25.87 -6.08 -0.29
CA ARG A 308 -26.17 -7.49 -0.54
C ARG A 308 -27.60 -7.87 -0.15
N SER A 309 -28.09 -7.32 0.96
CA SER A 309 -29.45 -7.51 1.44
C SER A 309 -30.47 -6.89 0.49
N SER A 310 -30.22 -5.66 0.01
CA SER A 310 -31.07 -5.00 -0.98
C SER A 310 -31.16 -5.77 -2.31
N TRP A 311 -30.09 -6.47 -2.72
CA TRP A 311 -30.11 -7.32 -3.91
C TRP A 311 -31.00 -8.55 -3.73
N ASN A 312 -31.11 -9.10 -2.52
CA ASN A 312 -32.03 -10.20 -2.24
C ASN A 312 -33.50 -9.81 -2.45
N GLU A 313 -33.81 -8.54 -2.19
CA GLU A 313 -35.15 -7.99 -2.36
C GLU A 313 -35.43 -7.62 -3.82
N ARG A 314 -34.43 -7.14 -4.57
CA ARG A 314 -34.59 -6.78 -5.99
C ARG A 314 -34.64 -8.00 -6.93
N LEU A 315 -33.85 -9.04 -6.65
CA LEU A 315 -33.71 -10.18 -7.55
C LEU A 315 -34.93 -11.12 -7.45
N ARG A 316 -35.69 -11.22 -8.55
CA ARG A 316 -36.88 -12.08 -8.66
C ARG A 316 -36.66 -13.23 -9.65
N VAL A 317 -35.92 -14.25 -9.23
CA VAL A 317 -35.67 -15.47 -10.02
C VAL A 317 -35.81 -16.73 -9.17
N ARG A 318 -35.96 -17.90 -9.82
CA ARG A 318 -35.95 -19.20 -9.13
C ARG A 318 -34.69 -19.36 -8.27
N ARG A 319 -34.82 -19.98 -7.09
CA ARG A 319 -33.71 -20.17 -6.13
C ARG A 319 -32.53 -20.96 -6.71
N SER A 320 -32.76 -21.83 -7.68
CA SER A 320 -31.71 -22.58 -8.39
C SER A 320 -30.96 -21.79 -9.46
N SER A 321 -31.30 -20.51 -9.68
CA SER A 321 -30.59 -19.67 -10.65
C SER A 321 -29.17 -19.34 -10.19
N ASN A 322 -28.21 -19.40 -11.12
CA ASN A 322 -26.83 -18.95 -10.88
C ASN A 322 -26.73 -17.44 -10.59
N ALA A 323 -27.79 -16.65 -10.85
CA ALA A 323 -27.83 -15.23 -10.50
C ALA A 323 -27.60 -14.99 -9.00
N TRP A 324 -28.08 -15.89 -8.14
CA TRP A 324 -27.87 -15.80 -6.69
C TRP A 324 -26.39 -15.91 -6.31
N LYS A 325 -25.65 -16.82 -6.96
CA LYS A 325 -24.21 -16.99 -6.75
C LYS A 325 -23.41 -15.78 -7.26
N LEU A 326 -23.87 -15.17 -8.36
CA LEU A 326 -23.22 -13.97 -8.90
C LEU A 326 -23.33 -12.77 -7.97
N LEU A 327 -24.36 -12.67 -7.12
CA LEU A 327 -24.43 -11.61 -6.12
C LEU A 327 -23.22 -11.64 -5.17
N ASP A 328 -22.79 -12.83 -4.74
CA ASP A 328 -21.63 -12.95 -3.83
C ASP A 328 -20.31 -12.70 -4.58
N VAL A 329 -20.25 -13.03 -5.88
CA VAL A 329 -19.11 -12.67 -6.75
C VAL A 329 -19.02 -11.15 -6.91
N LEU A 330 -20.14 -10.46 -7.05
CA LEU A 330 -20.19 -9.01 -7.28
C LEU A 330 -19.69 -8.18 -6.11
N LEU A 331 -19.85 -8.67 -4.87
CA LEU A 331 -19.30 -8.00 -3.70
C LEU A 331 -17.77 -7.90 -3.75
N ARG A 332 -17.09 -8.89 -4.35
CA ARG A 332 -15.62 -8.95 -4.44
C ARG A 332 -15.05 -8.59 -5.82
N ARG A 333 -15.89 -8.64 -6.85
CA ARG A 333 -15.58 -8.28 -8.24
C ARG A 333 -16.76 -7.50 -8.82
N PRO A 334 -16.89 -6.20 -8.47
CA PRO A 334 -18.00 -5.37 -8.93
C PRO A 334 -17.96 -5.04 -10.42
N VAL A 335 -16.88 -5.38 -11.13
CA VAL A 335 -16.79 -5.33 -12.60
C VAL A 335 -16.33 -6.70 -13.09
N LEU A 336 -17.00 -7.25 -14.09
CA LEU A 336 -16.67 -8.56 -14.65
C LEU A 336 -17.09 -8.71 -16.12
N THR A 337 -16.38 -9.60 -16.81
CA THR A 337 -16.76 -10.12 -18.13
C THR A 337 -17.62 -11.37 -17.99
N ALA A 338 -18.27 -11.79 -19.08
CA ALA A 338 -18.96 -13.08 -19.13
C ALA A 338 -17.98 -14.24 -18.89
N ALA A 339 -16.75 -14.16 -19.40
CA ALA A 339 -15.72 -15.16 -19.17
C ALA A 339 -15.33 -15.25 -17.68
N ALA A 340 -15.15 -14.11 -17.01
CA ALA A 340 -14.87 -14.06 -15.58
C ALA A 340 -16.04 -14.61 -14.75
N ALA A 341 -17.28 -14.23 -15.07
CA ALA A 341 -18.48 -14.82 -14.44
C ALA A 341 -18.52 -16.34 -14.57
N ALA A 342 -18.22 -16.85 -15.78
CA ALA A 342 -18.26 -18.27 -16.09
C ALA A 342 -17.23 -19.06 -15.29
N ALA A 343 -16.00 -18.53 -15.20
CA ALA A 343 -14.94 -19.09 -14.39
C ALA A 343 -15.32 -19.14 -12.89
N GLU A 344 -15.86 -18.04 -12.35
CA GLU A 344 -16.26 -17.95 -10.93
C GLU A 344 -17.42 -18.90 -10.58
N LEU A 345 -18.30 -19.19 -11.55
CA LEU A 345 -19.41 -20.12 -11.38
C LEU A 345 -19.08 -21.57 -11.73
N GLY A 346 -17.91 -21.83 -12.34
CA GLY A 346 -17.54 -23.15 -12.85
C GLY A 346 -18.46 -23.64 -13.97
N VAL A 347 -18.93 -22.75 -14.85
CA VAL A 347 -19.84 -23.08 -15.97
C VAL A 347 -19.29 -22.61 -17.31
N GLN A 348 -19.86 -23.11 -18.40
CA GLN A 348 -19.55 -22.61 -19.75
C GLN A 348 -20.12 -21.20 -19.94
N GLN A 349 -19.37 -20.35 -20.67
CA GLN A 349 -19.71 -18.93 -20.86
C GLN A 349 -21.14 -18.66 -21.38
N PRO A 350 -21.72 -19.45 -22.32
CA PRO A 350 -23.11 -19.24 -22.73
C PRO A 350 -24.13 -19.32 -21.58
N ASN A 351 -23.83 -20.09 -20.53
CA ASN A 351 -24.72 -20.30 -19.40
C ASN A 351 -24.72 -19.14 -18.39
N VAL A 352 -23.84 -18.13 -18.56
CA VAL A 352 -23.84 -16.94 -17.69
C VAL A 352 -24.68 -15.79 -18.24
N TYR A 353 -25.03 -15.78 -19.52
CA TYR A 353 -25.83 -14.69 -20.08
C TYR A 353 -27.24 -14.59 -19.46
N PRO A 354 -28.01 -15.69 -19.28
CA PRO A 354 -29.31 -15.60 -18.61
C PRO A 354 -29.26 -15.03 -17.17
N PRO A 355 -28.36 -15.48 -16.27
CA PRO A 355 -28.27 -14.88 -14.95
C PRO A 355 -27.73 -13.44 -14.98
N LEU A 356 -26.82 -13.09 -15.89
CA LEU A 356 -26.38 -11.70 -16.06
C LEU A 356 -27.51 -10.79 -16.53
N ALA A 357 -28.34 -11.24 -17.48
CA ALA A 357 -29.51 -10.50 -17.94
C ALA A 357 -30.50 -10.27 -16.79
N ALA A 358 -30.81 -11.29 -15.99
CA ALA A 358 -31.70 -11.14 -14.84
C ALA A 358 -31.19 -10.13 -13.81
N LEU A 359 -29.87 -10.02 -13.62
CA LEU A 359 -29.27 -9.02 -12.74
C LEU A 359 -29.33 -7.61 -13.33
N VAL A 360 -29.25 -7.48 -14.67
CA VAL A 360 -29.47 -6.20 -15.36
C VAL A 360 -30.94 -5.77 -15.25
N ASP A 361 -31.87 -6.68 -15.49
CA ASP A 361 -33.32 -6.43 -15.38
C ASP A 361 -33.72 -6.02 -13.96
N ALA A 362 -33.04 -6.57 -12.95
CA ALA A 362 -33.22 -6.21 -11.54
C ALA A 362 -32.52 -4.88 -11.14
N GLY A 363 -31.84 -4.21 -12.07
CA GLY A 363 -31.08 -2.98 -11.80
C GLY A 363 -29.87 -3.17 -10.89
N ILE A 364 -29.38 -4.41 -10.73
CA ILE A 364 -28.19 -4.74 -9.93
C ILE A 364 -26.92 -4.56 -10.76
N LEU A 365 -27.02 -4.84 -12.06
CA LEU A 365 -25.93 -4.66 -13.03
C LEU A 365 -26.29 -3.67 -14.12
N ILE A 366 -25.26 -3.00 -14.60
CA ILE A 366 -25.30 -2.26 -15.86
C ILE A 366 -24.41 -3.00 -16.86
N SER A 367 -24.97 -3.32 -18.03
CA SER A 367 -24.22 -3.85 -19.17
C SER A 367 -23.69 -2.68 -20.00
N LYS A 368 -22.39 -2.67 -20.30
CA LYS A 368 -21.78 -1.74 -21.25
C LYS A 368 -20.84 -2.47 -22.19
N ALA A 369 -20.86 -2.08 -23.46
CA ALA A 369 -19.86 -2.51 -24.43
C ALA A 369 -18.62 -1.62 -24.32
N GLU A 370 -17.44 -2.24 -24.17
CA GLU A 370 -16.16 -1.54 -24.32
C GLU A 370 -15.46 -2.07 -25.57
N HIS A 371 -15.01 -1.15 -26.43
CA HIS A 371 -14.70 -1.34 -27.86
C HIS A 371 -13.66 -2.43 -28.20
N ARG A 372 -13.04 -3.11 -27.21
CA ARG A 372 -11.99 -4.12 -27.37
C ARG A 372 -12.17 -5.43 -26.58
N LEU A 373 -13.03 -5.48 -25.57
CA LEU A 373 -13.14 -6.64 -24.66
C LEU A 373 -14.53 -7.28 -24.67
N GLY A 374 -15.45 -6.70 -25.45
CA GLY A 374 -16.85 -7.11 -25.48
C GLY A 374 -17.67 -6.46 -24.36
N PRO A 375 -18.84 -7.02 -24.02
CA PRO A 375 -19.66 -6.51 -22.94
C PRO A 375 -19.02 -6.78 -21.56
N PHE A 376 -19.09 -5.77 -20.71
CA PHE A 376 -18.84 -5.88 -19.28
C PHE A 376 -20.11 -5.62 -18.50
N TRP A 377 -20.17 -6.21 -17.32
CA TRP A 377 -21.18 -5.93 -16.33
C TRP A 377 -20.53 -5.33 -15.11
N ARG A 378 -21.19 -4.33 -14.55
CA ARG A 378 -20.75 -3.71 -13.32
C ARG A 378 -21.89 -3.39 -12.37
N SER A 379 -21.60 -3.47 -11.08
CA SER A 379 -22.48 -3.00 -10.03
C SER A 379 -22.06 -1.60 -9.59
N GLU A 380 -22.91 -0.59 -9.81
CA GLU A 380 -22.64 0.76 -9.32
C GLU A 380 -22.73 0.83 -7.80
N ASP A 381 -23.65 0.08 -7.17
CA ASP A 381 -23.83 0.07 -5.71
C ASP A 381 -22.51 -0.22 -4.98
N VAL A 382 -21.81 -1.28 -5.39
CA VAL A 382 -20.52 -1.67 -4.79
C VAL A 382 -19.40 -0.72 -5.17
N LEU A 383 -19.37 -0.23 -6.42
CA LEU A 383 -18.35 0.74 -6.85
C LEU A 383 -18.45 2.04 -6.05
N THR A 384 -19.66 2.54 -5.83
CA THR A 384 -19.92 3.72 -5.00
C THR A 384 -19.47 3.49 -3.56
N ALA A 385 -19.79 2.36 -2.93
CA ALA A 385 -19.33 2.07 -1.57
C ALA A 385 -17.79 2.08 -1.45
N ILE A 386 -17.07 1.62 -2.49
CA ILE A 386 -15.60 1.65 -2.52
C ILE A 386 -15.08 3.08 -2.73
N ASP A 387 -15.71 3.86 -3.62
CA ASP A 387 -15.35 5.27 -3.82
C ASP A 387 -15.62 6.10 -2.54
N ASP A 388 -16.74 5.87 -1.85
CA ASP A 388 -17.11 6.49 -0.57
C ASP A 388 -16.12 6.11 0.56
N PHE A 389 -15.65 4.86 0.57
CA PHE A 389 -14.56 4.43 1.46
C PHE A 389 -13.30 5.27 1.24
N ALA A 390 -12.90 5.49 -0.02
CA ALA A 390 -11.72 6.28 -0.36
C ALA A 390 -11.90 7.75 0.00
N GLU A 391 -13.10 8.31 -0.20
CA GLU A 391 -13.42 9.68 0.21
C GLU A 391 -13.36 9.84 1.73
N ARG A 392 -13.93 8.91 2.50
CA ARG A 392 -13.80 8.88 3.97
C ARG A 392 -12.35 8.84 4.42
N ALA A 393 -11.52 8.04 3.77
CA ALA A 393 -10.09 7.93 4.07
C ALA A 393 -9.32 9.25 3.85
N GLY A 394 -9.73 10.05 2.87
CA GLY A 394 -9.09 11.33 2.54
C GLY A 394 -9.56 12.53 3.37
N ARG A 395 -10.60 12.41 4.18
CA ARG A 395 -11.11 13.52 5.00
C ARG A 395 -10.20 13.77 6.19
N ARG A 396 -9.61 14.97 6.25
CA ARG A 396 -8.98 15.50 7.47
C ARG A 396 -10.07 15.69 8.53
N GLU A 397 -9.86 15.16 9.73
CA GLU A 397 -10.67 15.58 10.88
C GLU A 397 -10.29 17.01 11.25
N ALA A 398 -11.29 17.85 11.49
CA ALA A 398 -11.07 19.13 12.15
C ALA A 398 -10.53 18.81 13.56
N ARG A 399 -9.25 19.12 13.80
CA ARG A 399 -8.62 19.00 15.12
C ARG A 399 -9.13 20.08 16.05
#